data_AF-W4PD92-F1
#
_entry.id   AF-W4PD92-F1
#
_cell.length_a   1.000
_cell.length_b   1.000
_cell.length_c   1.000
_cell.angle_alpha   90.00
_cell.angle_beta   90.00
_cell.angle_gamma   90.00
#
_symmetry.space_group_name_H-M   'P 1'
#
loop_
_entity.id
_entity.type
_entity.pdbx_description
1 polymer ?
#
loop_
_entity_poly.entity_id
_entity_poly.type
_entity_poly.pdbx_seq_one_letter_code
_entity_poly.pdbx_strand_id
1 'polypeptide(L)'
;MKVEIKTTREVDVKYLKVDAGVRYFEDAEVNGERDIDFCESKGQGVPKIPCVVKVKEEPERNIYSDHYRWCPVINVETGQIVDWPKGVDADIHYKVCDDGTYSLLDKDKNVLIEVNSYVPDILCPKEEGYGDYIIMDVDEDGYIAGWKCNQQLICGLIEGDFN
;
A
#
# COMPACT_ATOMS: atom_id res chain seq x y z
N MET A 1 35.82 14.76 9.41
CA MET A 1 34.45 14.91 9.92
C MET A 1 34.24 13.83 10.97
N LYS A 2 33.83 14.17 12.20
CA LYS A 2 33.49 13.16 13.20
C LYS A 2 31.97 13.12 13.34
N VAL A 3 31.40 11.97 13.05
CA VAL A 3 29.98 11.67 13.21
C VAL A 3 29.94 10.34 13.93
N GLU A 4 29.18 10.28 15.01
CA GLU A 4 28.85 9.04 15.68
C GLU A 4 27.39 9.14 16.09
N ILE A 5 26.54 8.34 15.45
CA ILE A 5 25.14 8.20 15.83
C ILE A 5 24.83 6.72 15.84
N LYS A 6 24.66 6.18 17.05
CA LYS A 6 23.88 4.98 17.31
C LYS A 6 22.82 5.34 18.35
N THR A 7 21.63 5.67 17.87
CA THR A 7 20.45 5.77 18.73
C THR A 7 19.58 4.57 18.41
N THR A 8 19.48 3.63 19.34
CA THR A 8 18.46 2.58 19.31
C THR A 8 17.25 3.11 20.06
N ARG A 9 16.09 3.12 19.42
CA ARG A 9 14.82 3.48 20.03
C ARG A 9 13.83 2.35 19.79
N GLU A 10 13.16 1.92 20.85
CA GLU A 10 11.99 1.06 20.77
C GLU A 10 10.77 1.94 20.47
N VAL A 11 9.97 1.52 19.49
CA VAL A 11 8.76 2.24 19.06
C VAL A 11 7.60 1.27 18.97
N ASP A 12 6.46 1.68 19.52
CA ASP A 12 5.22 0.91 19.45
C ASP A 12 4.51 1.21 18.13
N VAL A 13 4.82 0.42 17.11
CA VAL A 13 4.16 0.51 15.79
C VAL A 13 2.81 -0.18 15.86
N LYS A 14 1.74 0.53 15.47
CA LYS A 14 0.39 -0.02 15.38
C LYS A 14 -0.14 -0.14 13.96
N TYR A 15 0.23 0.81 13.09
CA TYR A 15 -0.27 0.82 11.72
C TYR A 15 0.84 1.00 10.69
N LEU A 16 0.63 0.44 9.51
CA LEU A 16 1.35 0.74 8.28
C LEU A 16 0.40 1.52 7.37
N LYS A 17 0.72 2.79 7.09
CA LYS A 17 0.06 3.56 6.05
C LYS A 17 0.81 3.36 4.75
N VAL A 18 0.08 2.93 3.72
CA VAL A 18 0.57 2.88 2.35
C VAL A 18 0.14 4.17 1.65
N ASP A 19 0.97 4.64 0.75
CA ASP A 19 0.63 5.67 -0.22
C ASP A 19 1.30 5.26 -1.54
N ALA A 20 0.54 4.60 -2.40
CA ALA A 20 1.05 3.96 -3.61
C ALA A 20 0.48 4.59 -4.88
N GLY A 21 1.38 4.96 -5.79
CA GLY A 21 1.07 5.33 -7.18
C GLY A 21 0.81 4.09 -8.02
N VAL A 22 -0.40 3.54 -7.89
CA VAL A 22 -0.82 2.34 -8.64
C VAL A 22 -0.95 2.66 -10.12
N ARG A 23 -0.18 1.93 -10.94
CA ARG A 23 -0.10 2.19 -12.38
C ARG A 23 -1.34 1.70 -13.13
N TYR A 24 -1.84 0.52 -12.75
CA TYR A 24 -2.95 -0.18 -13.38
C TYR A 24 -3.91 -0.62 -12.27
N PHE A 25 -5.02 0.09 -12.10
CA PHE A 25 -6.03 -0.30 -11.11
C PHE A 25 -6.79 -1.54 -11.60
N GLU A 26 -6.92 -1.67 -12.93
CA GLU A 26 -7.55 -2.77 -13.62
C GLU A 26 -6.92 -4.17 -13.39
N ASP A 27 -5.76 -4.22 -12.73
CA ASP A 27 -5.10 -5.46 -12.29
C ASP A 27 -5.63 -5.94 -10.91
N ALA A 28 -6.68 -5.30 -10.40
CA ALA A 28 -7.45 -5.78 -9.25
C ALA A 28 -8.90 -6.12 -9.63
N GLU A 29 -9.48 -7.03 -8.86
CA GLU A 29 -10.91 -7.32 -8.86
C GLU A 29 -11.51 -6.92 -7.50
N VAL A 30 -12.69 -6.30 -7.52
CA VAL A 30 -13.45 -5.92 -6.33
C VAL A 30 -14.81 -6.61 -6.42
N ASN A 31 -15.13 -7.47 -5.46
CA ASN A 31 -16.32 -8.33 -5.49
C ASN A 31 -16.42 -9.16 -6.78
N GLY A 32 -15.29 -9.67 -7.27
CA GLY A 32 -15.18 -10.42 -8.52
C GLY A 32 -15.39 -9.60 -9.80
N GLU A 33 -15.44 -8.28 -9.71
CA GLU A 33 -15.45 -7.40 -10.88
C GLU A 33 -14.11 -6.69 -11.06
N ARG A 34 -13.53 -6.77 -12.25
CA ARG A 34 -12.36 -5.96 -12.64
C ARG A 34 -12.58 -4.48 -12.31
N ASP A 35 -11.54 -3.87 -11.76
CA ASP A 35 -11.50 -2.43 -11.49
C ASP A 35 -11.27 -1.62 -12.78
N ILE A 36 -11.09 -0.31 -12.64
CA ILE A 36 -11.13 0.67 -13.71
C ILE A 36 -9.84 0.66 -14.54
N ASP A 37 -10.01 0.61 -15.86
CA ASP A 37 -8.93 0.68 -16.84
C ASP A 37 -8.81 2.09 -17.41
N PHE A 38 -7.60 2.64 -17.44
CA PHE A 38 -7.37 4.00 -17.92
C PHE A 38 -7.69 4.17 -19.41
N CYS A 39 -7.32 3.18 -20.23
CA CYS A 39 -7.51 3.22 -21.67
C CYS A 39 -8.99 3.15 -22.06
N GLU A 40 -9.79 2.40 -21.32
CA GLU A 40 -11.25 2.27 -21.51
C GLU A 40 -11.99 3.53 -21.04
N SER A 41 -11.69 3.99 -19.83
CA SER A 41 -12.34 5.13 -19.18
C SER A 41 -11.86 6.52 -19.64
N LYS A 42 -10.69 6.57 -20.30
CA LYS A 42 -9.96 7.81 -20.61
C LYS A 42 -9.62 8.64 -19.37
N GLY A 43 -9.32 7.98 -18.26
CA GLY A 43 -8.99 8.63 -16.99
C GLY A 43 -10.19 9.27 -16.29
N GLN A 44 -11.42 8.94 -16.70
CA GLN A 44 -12.64 9.43 -16.07
C GLN A 44 -13.18 8.40 -15.08
N GLY A 45 -13.74 8.86 -13.96
CA GLY A 45 -14.27 7.99 -12.91
C GLY A 45 -13.35 7.85 -11.70
N VAL A 46 -13.72 6.94 -10.81
CA VAL A 46 -13.03 6.64 -9.55
C VAL A 46 -12.79 5.14 -9.52
N PRO A 47 -11.59 4.65 -9.16
CA PRO A 47 -11.37 3.23 -8.94
C PRO A 47 -12.33 2.67 -7.88
N LYS A 48 -12.78 1.43 -8.10
CA LYS A 48 -13.72 0.71 -7.24
C LYS A 48 -13.07 0.28 -5.93
N ILE A 49 -11.77 -0.02 -5.94
CA ILE A 49 -11.04 -0.45 -4.75
C ILE A 49 -11.18 0.60 -3.63
N PRO A 50 -11.45 0.19 -2.38
CA PRO A 50 -11.45 1.12 -1.25
C PRO A 50 -10.08 1.79 -1.01
N CYS A 51 -10.07 2.81 -0.16
CA CYS A 51 -8.87 3.55 0.25
C CYS A 51 -8.19 4.38 -0.86
N VAL A 52 -8.92 4.74 -1.91
CA VAL A 52 -8.40 5.57 -3.00
C VAL A 52 -8.55 7.05 -2.69
N VAL A 53 -7.49 7.82 -2.90
CA VAL A 53 -7.44 9.26 -2.65
C VAL A 53 -7.20 10.00 -3.96
N LYS A 54 -8.09 10.93 -4.31
CA LYS A 54 -7.90 11.84 -5.44
C LYS A 54 -6.87 12.91 -5.06
N VAL A 55 -5.74 12.94 -5.75
CA VAL A 55 -4.65 13.91 -5.50
C VAL A 55 -4.61 15.05 -6.51
N LYS A 56 -5.35 14.92 -7.62
CA LYS A 56 -5.43 15.90 -8.68
C LYS A 56 -6.79 15.83 -9.35
N GLU A 57 -7.32 16.97 -9.80
CA GLU A 57 -8.64 17.00 -10.43
C GLU A 57 -8.68 16.30 -11.78
N GLU A 58 -7.64 16.48 -12.59
CA GLU A 58 -7.53 16.01 -13.97
C GLU A 58 -6.13 15.41 -14.22
N PRO A 59 -6.02 14.27 -14.92
CA PRO A 59 -4.74 13.71 -15.31
C PRO A 59 -4.03 14.56 -16.37
N GLU A 60 -2.72 14.76 -16.20
CA GLU A 60 -1.79 15.26 -17.23
C GLU A 60 -1.05 14.12 -17.95
N ARG A 61 -1.11 12.92 -17.40
CA ARG A 61 -0.50 11.71 -17.96
C ARG A 61 -1.56 10.66 -18.21
N ASN A 62 -1.32 9.78 -19.18
CA ASN A 62 -2.25 8.71 -19.52
C ASN A 62 -2.16 7.51 -18.54
N ILE A 63 -2.20 7.77 -17.24
CA ILE A 63 -2.13 6.79 -16.15
C ILE A 63 -2.98 7.25 -14.96
N TYR A 64 -3.58 6.30 -14.23
CA TYR A 64 -4.41 6.62 -13.08
C TYR A 64 -3.62 7.18 -11.88
N SER A 65 -2.38 6.72 -11.69
CA SER A 65 -1.50 7.22 -10.62
C SER A 65 -1.20 8.72 -10.68
N ASP A 66 -1.47 9.40 -11.80
CA ASP A 66 -1.27 10.85 -11.92
C ASP A 66 -2.29 11.66 -11.08
N HIS A 67 -3.44 11.07 -10.77
CA HIS A 67 -4.55 11.76 -10.11
C HIS A 67 -5.24 10.95 -9.01
N TYR A 68 -4.90 9.67 -8.85
CA TYR A 68 -5.32 8.84 -7.73
C TYR A 68 -4.15 8.11 -7.08
N ARG A 69 -4.27 7.89 -5.77
CA ARG A 69 -3.33 7.11 -4.95
C ARG A 69 -4.12 6.05 -4.19
N TRP A 70 -3.53 4.88 -4.01
CA TRP A 70 -4.09 3.86 -3.11
C TRP A 70 -3.44 4.00 -1.73
N CYS A 71 -4.24 4.35 -0.73
CA CYS A 71 -3.75 4.78 0.59
C CYS A 71 -4.36 4.01 1.77
N PRO A 72 -4.32 2.66 1.82
CA PRO A 72 -4.82 1.91 2.97
C PRO A 72 -3.98 2.16 4.22
N VAL A 73 -4.65 2.08 5.38
CA VAL A 73 -4.00 2.05 6.69
C VAL A 73 -4.22 0.67 7.29
N ILE A 74 -3.15 -0.10 7.48
CA ILE A 74 -3.20 -1.51 7.87
C ILE A 74 -2.79 -1.64 9.32
N ASN A 75 -3.57 -2.33 10.14
CA ASN A 75 -3.15 -2.72 11.49
C ASN A 75 -2.09 -3.83 11.38
N VAL A 76 -0.85 -3.51 11.73
CA VAL A 76 0.32 -4.38 11.47
C VAL A 76 0.20 -5.73 12.18
N GLU A 77 -0.46 -5.79 13.32
CA GLU A 77 -0.62 -7.01 14.12
C GLU A 77 -1.63 -7.98 13.48
N THR A 78 -2.70 -7.44 12.88
CA THR A 78 -3.85 -8.24 12.43
C THR A 78 -3.97 -8.38 10.92
N GLY A 79 -3.34 -7.48 10.15
CA GLY A 79 -3.55 -7.38 8.71
C GLY A 79 -4.89 -6.76 8.31
N GLN A 80 -5.67 -6.23 9.26
CA GLN A 80 -6.92 -5.58 8.94
C GLN A 80 -6.69 -4.17 8.39
N ILE A 81 -7.28 -3.86 7.25
CA ILE A 81 -7.34 -2.51 6.69
C ILE A 81 -8.39 -1.70 7.47
N VAL A 82 -7.96 -0.57 8.00
CA VAL A 82 -8.81 0.35 8.75
C VAL A 82 -9.85 0.97 7.82
N ASP A 83 -11.10 1.03 8.28
CA ASP A 83 -12.24 1.57 7.55
C ASP A 83 -12.54 0.86 6.22
N TRP A 84 -12.10 -0.39 6.07
CA TRP A 84 -12.50 -1.24 4.95
C TRP A 84 -14.03 -1.46 4.95
N PRO A 85 -14.73 -1.21 3.83
CA PRO A 85 -16.18 -1.40 3.78
C PRO A 85 -16.55 -2.88 3.96
N LYS A 86 -17.50 -3.16 4.88
CA LYS A 86 -17.99 -4.52 5.09
C LYS A 86 -18.66 -5.09 3.84
N GLY A 87 -18.40 -6.37 3.57
CA GLY A 87 -18.95 -7.09 2.42
C GLY A 87 -18.26 -6.75 1.10
N VAL A 88 -17.06 -6.15 1.17
CA VAL A 88 -16.22 -5.92 -0.01
C VAL A 88 -15.01 -6.84 0.06
N ASP A 89 -14.88 -7.76 -0.89
CA ASP A 89 -13.66 -8.54 -1.10
C ASP A 89 -12.84 -7.97 -2.27
N ALA A 90 -11.53 -8.20 -2.26
CA ALA A 90 -10.65 -7.77 -3.34
C ALA A 90 -9.48 -8.72 -3.59
N ASP A 91 -9.16 -8.96 -4.86
CA ASP A 91 -7.91 -9.55 -5.35
C ASP A 91 -7.05 -8.42 -5.92
N ILE A 92 -5.86 -8.20 -5.35
CA ILE A 92 -4.99 -7.07 -5.68
C ILE A 92 -3.68 -7.56 -6.28
N HIS A 93 -3.34 -7.07 -7.47
CA HIS A 93 -2.05 -7.26 -8.11
C HIS A 93 -1.53 -5.95 -8.73
N TYR A 94 -1.19 -4.96 -7.89
CA TYR A 94 -0.81 -3.63 -8.38
C TYR A 94 0.67 -3.49 -8.69
N LYS A 95 0.99 -2.95 -9.87
CA LYS A 95 2.32 -2.40 -10.14
C LYS A 95 2.46 -0.98 -9.57
N VAL A 96 3.50 -0.77 -8.77
CA VAL A 96 3.93 0.53 -8.24
C VAL A 96 5.34 0.82 -8.80
N CYS A 97 5.48 1.89 -9.59
CA CYS A 97 6.74 2.20 -10.27
C CYS A 97 7.44 3.37 -9.60
N ASP A 98 8.36 3.08 -8.67
CA ASP A 98 9.17 4.07 -7.94
C ASP A 98 8.36 5.20 -7.26
N ASP A 99 7.11 4.90 -6.90
CA ASP A 99 6.12 5.90 -6.48
C ASP A 99 5.34 5.44 -5.22
N GLY A 100 6.07 4.80 -4.30
CA GLY A 100 5.56 4.31 -3.02
C GLY A 100 6.14 5.06 -1.83
N THR A 101 5.25 5.51 -0.94
CA THR A 101 5.60 6.03 0.38
C THR A 101 4.93 5.16 1.45
N TYR A 102 5.71 4.71 2.43
CA TYR A 102 5.26 3.81 3.48
C TYR A 102 5.57 4.42 4.84
N SER A 103 4.54 4.61 5.67
CA SER A 103 4.67 5.25 6.98
C SER A 103 4.28 4.29 8.09
N LEU A 104 5.16 4.06 9.04
CA LEU A 104 4.86 3.36 10.29
C LEU A 104 4.26 4.35 11.29
N LEU A 105 3.10 4.03 11.84
CA LEU A 105 2.35 4.91 12.72
C LEU A 105 2.16 4.29 14.11
N ASP A 106 2.06 5.16 15.13
CA ASP A 106 1.64 4.77 16.47
C ASP A 106 0.11 4.54 16.56
N LYS A 107 -0.37 4.18 17.76
CA LYS A 107 -1.81 3.96 18.03
C LYS A 107 -2.69 5.18 17.79
N ASP A 108 -2.13 6.38 17.88
CA ASP A 108 -2.83 7.66 17.70
C ASP A 108 -2.69 8.16 16.24
N LYS A 109 -2.14 7.31 15.34
CA LYS A 109 -1.88 7.57 13.92
C LYS A 109 -0.83 8.67 13.68
N ASN A 110 0.04 8.95 14.65
CA ASN A 110 1.19 9.82 14.40
C ASN A 110 2.29 9.05 13.65
N VAL A 111 2.94 9.72 12.71
CA VAL A 111 4.05 9.15 11.95
C VAL A 111 5.27 8.94 12.86
N LEU A 112 5.73 7.70 12.95
CA LEU A 112 6.96 7.33 13.63
C LEU A 112 8.14 7.30 12.66
N ILE A 113 7.93 6.68 11.49
CA ILE A 113 8.90 6.53 10.41
C ILE A 113 8.15 6.68 9.08
N GLU A 114 8.79 7.30 8.09
CA GLU A 114 8.30 7.38 6.72
C GLU A 114 9.45 7.08 5.77
N VAL A 115 9.18 6.23 4.78
CA VAL A 115 10.16 5.80 3.79
C VAL A 115 9.57 5.92 2.39
N ASN A 116 10.32 6.54 1.49
CA ASN A 116 10.05 6.49 0.06
C ASN A 116 10.87 5.34 -0.53
N SER A 117 10.21 4.34 -1.10
CA SER A 117 10.86 3.08 -1.46
C SER A 117 10.10 2.27 -2.49
N TYR A 118 10.76 1.20 -2.96
CA TYR A 118 10.11 0.08 -3.62
C TYR A 118 9.05 -0.58 -2.72
N VAL A 119 8.20 -1.42 -3.30
CA VAL A 119 7.17 -2.15 -2.56
C VAL A 119 7.80 -3.10 -1.54
N PRO A 120 7.51 -2.93 -0.23
CA PRO A 120 8.02 -3.82 0.79
C PRO A 120 7.30 -5.18 0.76
N ASP A 121 8.05 -6.25 1.04
CA ASP A 121 7.55 -7.64 1.05
C ASP A 121 6.32 -7.87 1.95
N ILE A 122 6.14 -7.03 2.98
CA ILE A 122 4.95 -7.10 3.86
C ILE A 122 3.64 -6.86 3.09
N LEU A 123 3.68 -6.18 1.94
CA LEU A 123 2.54 -5.94 1.05
C LEU A 123 2.39 -7.02 -0.04
N CYS A 124 3.15 -8.12 0.07
CA CYS A 124 3.17 -9.23 -0.88
C CYS A 124 2.87 -10.59 -0.22
N PRO A 125 1.84 -10.73 0.64
CA PRO A 125 1.57 -11.99 1.33
C PRO A 125 1.09 -13.12 0.41
N LYS A 126 0.60 -12.80 -0.81
CA LYS A 126 0.09 -13.78 -1.77
C LYS A 126 1.21 -14.39 -2.61
N GLU A 127 2.06 -13.56 -3.23
CA GLU A 127 3.18 -13.98 -4.10
C GLU A 127 4.33 -12.97 -4.03
N GLU A 128 5.52 -13.33 -4.56
CA GLU A 128 6.68 -12.43 -4.60
C GLU A 128 6.44 -11.21 -5.50
N GLY A 129 6.57 -10.01 -4.94
CA GLY A 129 6.35 -8.75 -5.65
C GLY A 129 7.59 -8.12 -6.28
N TYR A 130 8.80 -8.67 -6.05
CA TYR A 130 10.08 -8.18 -6.60
C TYR A 130 10.34 -6.67 -6.43
N GLY A 131 9.78 -6.05 -5.39
CA GLY A 131 9.87 -4.60 -5.14
C GLY A 131 8.98 -3.73 -6.03
N ASP A 132 8.32 -4.28 -7.04
CA ASP A 132 7.50 -3.54 -8.01
C ASP A 132 6.00 -3.72 -7.78
N TYR A 133 5.60 -4.81 -7.14
CA TYR A 133 4.21 -5.22 -7.08
C TYR A 133 3.71 -5.35 -5.65
N ILE A 134 2.48 -4.89 -5.43
CA ILE A 134 1.67 -5.22 -4.26
C ILE A 134 0.77 -6.39 -4.67
N ILE A 135 0.85 -7.52 -3.96
CA ILE A 135 0.11 -8.75 -4.32
C ILE A 135 -0.55 -9.33 -3.07
N MET A 136 -1.87 -9.18 -2.95
CA MET A 136 -2.62 -9.60 -1.77
C MET A 136 -4.12 -9.83 -2.05
N ASP A 137 -4.75 -10.65 -1.22
CA ASP A 137 -6.22 -10.78 -1.18
C ASP A 137 -6.75 -10.15 0.11
N VAL A 138 -7.88 -9.44 0.02
CA VAL A 138 -8.58 -8.82 1.15
C VAL A 138 -9.98 -9.42 1.25
N ASP A 139 -10.35 -9.92 2.42
CA ASP A 139 -11.68 -10.48 2.65
C ASP A 139 -12.75 -9.41 2.92
N GLU A 140 -14.02 -9.85 3.01
CA GLU A 140 -15.19 -9.00 3.25
C GLU A 140 -15.16 -8.21 4.56
N ASP A 141 -14.31 -8.59 5.52
CA ASP A 141 -14.12 -7.90 6.81
C ASP A 141 -12.84 -7.05 6.84
N GLY A 142 -12.13 -6.96 5.70
CA GLY A 142 -10.94 -6.14 5.50
C GLY A 142 -9.65 -6.79 5.96
N TYR A 143 -9.62 -8.09 6.23
CA TYR A 143 -8.39 -8.81 6.59
C TYR A 143 -7.62 -9.24 5.35
N ILE A 144 -6.32 -8.97 5.36
CA ILE A 144 -5.42 -9.42 4.31
C ILE A 144 -5.08 -10.90 4.52
N ALA A 145 -5.38 -11.73 3.51
CA ALA A 145 -5.08 -13.15 3.55
C ALA A 145 -3.56 -13.40 3.63
N GLY A 146 -3.15 -14.31 4.51
CA GLY A 146 -1.74 -14.67 4.67
C GLY A 146 -0.87 -13.59 5.33
N TRP A 147 -1.47 -12.53 5.88
CA TRP A 147 -0.72 -11.42 6.50
C TRP A 147 0.26 -11.91 7.56
N LYS A 148 1.50 -11.43 7.44
CA LYS A 148 2.58 -11.68 8.42
C LYS A 148 3.33 -10.38 8.62
N CYS A 149 3.39 -9.93 9.86
CA CYS A 149 4.25 -8.83 10.25
C CYS A 149 5.25 -9.34 11.28
N ASN A 150 6.54 -9.19 11.00
CA ASN A 150 7.61 -9.51 11.92
C ASN A 150 8.70 -8.44 11.86
N GLN A 151 9.64 -8.50 12.80
CA GLN A 151 10.71 -7.51 12.90
C GLN A 151 11.56 -7.43 11.62
N GLN A 152 11.83 -8.55 10.95
CA GLN A 152 12.65 -8.57 9.74
C GLN A 152 11.98 -7.80 8.60
N LEU A 153 10.68 -8.01 8.39
CA LEU A 153 9.91 -7.28 7.36
C LEU A 153 9.84 -5.77 7.65
N ILE A 154 9.67 -5.40 8.92
CA ILE A 154 9.67 -3.99 9.34
C ILE A 154 11.06 -3.37 9.16
N CYS A 155 12.13 -4.08 9.51
CA CYS A 155 13.50 -3.61 9.29
C CYS A 155 13.79 -3.44 7.79
N GLY A 156 13.41 -4.40 6.94
CA GLY A 156 13.58 -4.30 5.48
C GLY A 156 12.86 -3.09 4.89
N LEU A 157 11.63 -2.81 5.34
CA LEU A 157 10.90 -1.60 4.97
C LEU A 157 11.66 -0.32 5.35
N ILE A 158 12.25 -0.27 6.55
CA ILE A 158 12.97 0.91 7.06
C ILE A 158 14.31 1.12 6.33
N GLU A 159 15.03 0.03 6.07
CA GLU A 159 16.36 0.06 5.45
C GLU A 159 16.27 0.34 3.95
N GLY A 160 15.12 0.05 3.32
CA GLY A 160 14.97 0.09 1.87
C GLY A 160 15.73 -1.03 1.17
N ASP A 161 16.11 -2.07 1.92
CA ASP A 161 16.79 -3.26 1.43
C ASP A 161 15.74 -4.26 0.96
N PHE A 162 15.51 -4.29 -0.35
CA PHE A 162 14.66 -5.26 -1.03
C PHE A 162 15.58 -6.18 -1.82
N ASN A 163 15.95 -7.33 -1.21
CA ASN A 163 16.81 -8.36 -1.82
C ASN A 163 15.97 -9.48 -2.42
#